data_AF-A0A2N7Q352-F1
#
_entry.id   AF-A0A2N7Q352-F1
#
_cell.length_a   1.000
_cell.length_b   1.000
_cell.length_c   1.000
_cell.angle_alpha   90.00
_cell.angle_beta   90.00
_cell.angle_gamma   90.00
#
_symmetry.space_group_name_H-M   'P 1'
#
loop_
_entity.id
_entity.type
_entity.pdbx_description
1 polymer ?
#
loop_
_entity_poly.entity_id
_entity_poly.type
_entity_poly.pdbx_seq_one_letter_code
_entity_poly.pdbx_strand_id
1 'polypeptide(L)'
;MLKAIKRSSMLLGVFLAFGVSYGMGETTPMQSVPTGITCKVIDNTGKSHILQNCNCDGRTYIDVKDGSLSYFVDLNTVRSIDVEALRANNVEVDLKTNANPNGELVELSKDMICYGLGSLGNAKFYIKNIKSIYILKP
;
A
#
# COMPACT_ATOMS: atom_id res chain seq x y z
N MET A 1 23.57 62.73 46.54
CA MET A 1 22.84 63.75 45.74
C MET A 1 23.48 63.81 44.36
N LEU A 2 22.78 64.04 43.26
CA LEU A 2 21.32 64.16 43.05
C LEU A 2 20.62 62.78 43.23
N LYS A 3 19.33 62.47 42.99
CA LYS A 3 18.14 63.02 42.26
C LYS A 3 17.91 62.42 40.85
N ALA A 4 16.68 61.91 40.65
CA ALA A 4 16.32 60.93 39.63
C ALA A 4 15.67 61.52 38.36
N ILE A 5 15.62 60.73 37.29
CA ILE A 5 14.67 60.91 36.18
C ILE A 5 13.91 59.59 35.96
N LYS A 6 12.59 59.66 36.09
CA LYS A 6 11.61 58.61 35.77
C LYS A 6 10.92 58.99 34.44
N ARG A 7 10.79 58.05 33.52
CA ARG A 7 9.67 57.84 32.55
C ARG A 7 10.11 56.70 31.61
N SER A 8 9.54 55.50 31.68
CA SER A 8 8.15 55.16 31.33
C SER A 8 7.82 55.46 29.88
N SER A 9 8.09 54.51 28.99
CA SER A 9 7.18 54.24 27.87
C SER A 9 7.05 52.73 27.67
N MET A 10 5.82 52.28 27.81
CA MET A 10 5.31 50.95 27.49
C MET A 10 5.39 50.75 25.97
N LEU A 11 6.01 49.66 25.50
CA LEU A 11 5.80 49.18 24.13
C LEU A 11 5.75 47.66 24.09
N LEU A 12 4.50 47.20 24.07
CA LEU A 12 4.04 45.84 23.86
C LEU A 12 4.46 45.39 22.44
N GLY A 13 5.05 44.20 22.29
CA GLY A 13 5.76 43.83 21.05
C GLY A 13 5.79 42.34 20.70
N VAL A 14 4.66 41.65 20.88
CA VAL A 14 4.20 40.42 20.19
C VAL A 14 5.23 39.31 19.89
N PHE A 15 5.00 38.15 20.51
CA PHE A 15 5.60 36.86 20.14
C PHE A 15 5.30 36.48 18.68
N LEU A 16 6.32 36.09 17.92
CA LEU A 16 6.18 35.20 16.76
C LEU A 16 7.18 34.04 16.85
N ALA A 17 6.77 33.02 17.60
CA ALA A 17 7.40 31.71 17.51
C ALA A 17 7.02 31.09 16.15
N PHE A 18 7.91 31.19 15.17
CA PHE A 18 7.80 30.47 13.90
C PHE A 18 8.07 28.98 14.14
N GLY A 19 7.10 28.30 14.77
CA GLY A 19 7.02 26.85 14.76
C GLY A 19 6.76 26.40 13.33
N VAL A 20 7.79 25.93 12.65
CA VAL A 20 7.66 25.30 11.33
C VAL A 20 7.02 23.93 11.55
N SER A 21 5.70 23.91 11.63
CA SER A 21 4.92 22.68 11.59
C SER A 21 5.06 22.08 10.19
N TYR A 22 5.99 21.14 10.04
CA TYR A 22 6.05 20.27 8.88
C TYR A 22 4.69 19.59 8.76
N GLY A 23 3.92 19.97 7.74
CA GLY A 23 2.61 19.39 7.48
C GLY A 23 2.77 17.89 7.33
N MET A 24 2.04 17.12 8.14
CA MET A 24 1.83 15.71 7.85
C MET A 24 1.21 15.65 6.45
N GLY A 25 1.96 15.12 5.48
CA GLY A 25 1.45 14.89 4.16
C GLY A 25 0.33 13.87 4.25
N GLU A 26 -0.92 14.33 4.22
CA GLU A 26 -2.06 13.44 4.04
C GLU A 26 -1.83 12.69 2.73
N THR A 27 -1.55 11.39 2.84
CA THR A 27 -1.49 10.52 1.67
C THR A 27 -2.88 10.51 1.07
N THR A 28 -3.09 11.29 0.01
CA THR A 28 -4.32 11.28 -0.78
C THR A 28 -4.70 9.82 -1.04
N PRO A 29 -5.93 9.38 -0.72
CA PRO A 29 -6.30 7.98 -0.85
C PRO A 29 -6.06 7.54 -2.29
N MET A 30 -5.09 6.65 -2.49
CA MET A 30 -4.63 6.31 -3.83
C MET A 30 -5.76 5.62 -4.58
N GLN A 31 -6.33 6.33 -5.54
CA GLN A 31 -7.46 5.89 -6.34
C GLN A 31 -7.04 4.67 -7.17
N SER A 32 -7.96 3.72 -7.41
CA SER A 32 -7.70 2.63 -8.34
C SER A 32 -7.39 3.20 -9.73
N VAL A 33 -6.15 3.05 -10.18
CA VAL A 33 -5.71 3.46 -11.52
C VAL A 33 -6.39 2.55 -12.55
N PRO A 34 -6.91 3.04 -13.69
CA PRO A 34 -7.54 2.18 -14.70
C PRO A 34 -6.56 1.16 -15.32
N THR A 35 -6.47 -0.03 -14.74
CA THR A 35 -5.60 -1.11 -15.25
C THR A 35 -6.33 -2.09 -16.16
N GLY A 36 -7.67 -2.13 -16.11
CA GLY A 36 -8.47 -3.16 -16.78
C GLY A 36 -8.40 -4.56 -16.14
N ILE A 37 -7.53 -4.75 -15.14
CA ILE A 37 -7.35 -6.02 -14.44
C ILE A 37 -8.48 -6.20 -13.44
N THR A 38 -9.27 -7.25 -13.57
CA THR A 38 -10.27 -7.64 -12.56
C THR A 38 -9.68 -8.74 -11.69
N CYS A 39 -9.91 -8.70 -10.37
CA CYS A 39 -9.43 -9.72 -9.45
C CYS A 39 -10.50 -10.10 -8.42
N LYS A 40 -10.49 -11.37 -8.02
CA LYS A 40 -11.21 -11.89 -6.85
C LYS A 40 -10.22 -12.01 -5.70
N VAL A 41 -10.47 -11.27 -4.62
CA VAL A 41 -9.69 -11.32 -3.38
C VAL A 41 -10.49 -12.07 -2.32
N ILE A 42 -9.85 -13.01 -1.62
CA ILE A 42 -10.40 -13.70 -0.46
C ILE A 42 -9.60 -13.23 0.76
N ASP A 43 -10.25 -12.60 1.73
CA ASP A 43 -9.58 -12.14 2.96
C ASP A 43 -9.31 -13.30 3.95
N ASN A 44 -8.56 -13.01 5.02
CA ASN A 44 -8.26 -14.01 6.07
C ASN A 44 -9.49 -14.49 6.85
N THR A 45 -10.66 -13.85 6.73
CA THR A 45 -11.94 -14.32 7.29
C THR A 45 -12.70 -15.25 6.33
N GLY A 46 -12.20 -15.43 5.11
CA GLY A 46 -12.82 -16.20 4.04
C GLY A 46 -13.82 -15.40 3.19
N LYS A 47 -13.93 -14.09 3.40
CA LYS A 47 -14.86 -13.24 2.65
C LYS A 47 -14.31 -12.94 1.27
N SER A 48 -15.16 -13.13 0.25
CA SER A 48 -14.80 -12.89 -1.15
C SER A 48 -15.19 -11.49 -1.61
N HIS A 49 -14.28 -10.82 -2.32
CA HIS A 49 -14.44 -9.50 -2.91
C HIS A 49 -14.09 -9.56 -4.39
N ILE A 50 -14.95 -9.04 -5.26
CA ILE A 50 -14.62 -8.81 -6.68
C ILE A 50 -14.24 -7.34 -6.82
N LEU A 51 -13.03 -7.09 -7.33
CA LEU A 51 -12.45 -5.77 -7.52
C LEU A 51 -12.07 -5.58 -8.98
N GLN A 52 -12.39 -4.41 -9.54
CA GLN A 52 -11.92 -3.97 -10.85
C GLN A 52 -10.64 -3.13 -10.68
N ASN A 53 -9.90 -2.89 -11.76
CA ASN A 53 -8.73 -2.00 -11.77
C ASN A 53 -7.66 -2.39 -10.72
N CYS A 54 -7.46 -3.70 -10.54
CA CYS A 54 -6.52 -4.24 -9.56
C CYS A 54 -5.08 -3.83 -9.90
N ASN A 55 -4.35 -3.39 -8.88
CA ASN A 55 -2.94 -3.01 -8.92
C ASN A 55 -2.30 -3.21 -7.55
N CYS A 56 -0.99 -3.38 -7.49
CA CYS A 56 -0.23 -3.45 -6.25
C CYS A 56 0.89 -2.40 -6.27
N ASP A 57 1.04 -1.66 -5.18
CA ASP A 57 1.94 -0.50 -5.01
C ASP A 57 1.85 0.52 -6.17
N GLY A 58 0.64 0.66 -6.76
CA GLY A 58 0.35 1.54 -7.89
C GLY A 58 0.74 0.99 -9.26
N ARG A 59 1.09 -0.29 -9.36
CA ARG A 59 1.70 -0.93 -10.55
C ARG A 59 0.87 -2.12 -11.04
N THR A 60 0.99 -2.40 -12.34
CA THR A 60 0.40 -3.57 -13.00
C THR A 60 1.27 -4.83 -12.91
N TYR A 61 2.27 -4.83 -12.03
CA TYR A 61 3.13 -5.97 -11.73
C TYR A 61 3.40 -6.05 -10.22
N ILE A 62 3.92 -7.18 -9.79
CA ILE A 62 4.38 -7.42 -8.42
C ILE A 62 5.88 -7.71 -8.41
N ASP A 63 6.55 -7.24 -7.36
CA ASP A 63 7.96 -7.54 -7.08
C ASP A 63 8.01 -8.83 -6.25
N VAL A 64 8.46 -9.92 -6.86
CA VAL A 64 8.60 -11.24 -6.18
C VAL A 64 10.08 -11.55 -5.99
N LYS A 65 10.41 -12.25 -4.91
CA LYS A 65 11.74 -12.81 -4.68
C LYS A 65 11.71 -14.32 -4.72
N ASP A 66 12.69 -14.88 -5.38
CA ASP A 66 13.05 -16.30 -5.29
C ASP A 66 14.56 -16.36 -5.03
N GLY A 67 14.92 -16.91 -3.87
CA GLY A 67 16.28 -16.88 -3.32
C GLY A 67 16.89 -15.47 -3.30
N SER A 68 17.93 -15.29 -4.10
CA SER A 68 18.65 -14.01 -4.23
C SER A 68 18.19 -13.16 -5.42
N LEU A 69 17.25 -13.65 -6.23
CA LEU A 69 16.74 -12.96 -7.42
C LEU A 69 15.45 -12.21 -7.10
N SER A 70 15.25 -11.10 -7.81
CA SER A 70 14.04 -10.28 -7.74
C SER A 70 13.46 -10.18 -9.14
N TYR A 71 12.20 -10.57 -9.30
CA TYR A 71 11.50 -10.59 -10.58
C TYR A 71 10.32 -9.62 -10.57
N PHE A 72 10.03 -9.04 -11.73
CA PHE A 72 8.85 -8.22 -11.97
C PHE A 72 7.82 -9.07 -12.70
N VAL A 73 6.76 -9.50 -12.01
CA VAL A 73 5.72 -10.38 -12.58
C VAL A 73 4.48 -9.55 -12.92
N ASP A 74 4.20 -9.40 -14.21
CA ASP A 74 3.00 -8.71 -14.72
C ASP A 74 1.73 -9.40 -14.22
N LEU A 75 0.84 -8.64 -13.58
CA LEU A 75 -0.43 -9.11 -13.02
C LEU A 75 -1.36 -9.73 -14.07
N ASN A 76 -1.24 -9.37 -15.35
CA ASN A 76 -1.98 -10.02 -16.45
C ASN A 76 -1.50 -11.46 -16.72
N THR A 77 -0.26 -11.78 -16.32
CA THR A 77 0.30 -13.13 -16.41
C THR A 77 -0.02 -14.00 -15.19
N VAL A 78 -0.36 -13.39 -14.06
CA VAL A 78 -0.75 -14.08 -12.82
C VAL A 78 -2.13 -14.75 -13.00
N ARG A 79 -2.30 -15.92 -12.38
CA ARG A 79 -3.57 -16.65 -12.25
C ARG A 79 -4.06 -16.59 -10.81
N SER A 80 -3.20 -16.97 -9.86
CA SER A 80 -3.45 -16.79 -8.44
C SER A 80 -2.18 -16.44 -7.67
N ILE A 81 -2.41 -15.81 -6.52
CA ILE A 81 -1.43 -15.61 -5.44
C ILE A 81 -2.12 -16.17 -4.21
N ASP A 82 -1.69 -17.34 -3.74
CA ASP A 82 -2.25 -18.00 -2.56
C ASP A 82 -1.23 -17.84 -1.41
N VAL A 83 -1.66 -17.30 -0.26
CA VAL A 83 -0.77 -16.99 0.89
C VAL A 83 -0.61 -18.21 1.77
N GLU A 84 0.63 -18.71 1.83
CA GLU A 84 0.98 -19.95 2.55
C GLU A 84 1.55 -19.67 3.94
N ALA A 85 2.49 -18.71 4.07
CA ALA A 85 3.09 -18.38 5.36
C ALA A 85 3.42 -16.88 5.52
N LEU A 86 3.15 -16.35 6.73
CA LEU A 86 3.63 -15.04 7.16
C LEU A 86 4.96 -15.22 7.90
N ARG A 87 6.04 -14.57 7.45
CA ARG A 87 7.32 -14.56 8.16
C ARG A 87 7.64 -13.14 8.66
N ALA A 88 8.78 -12.96 9.32
CA ALA A 88 9.12 -11.70 9.98
C ALA A 88 9.13 -10.48 9.04
N ASN A 89 9.60 -10.63 7.79
CA ASN A 89 9.82 -9.53 6.84
C ASN A 89 9.14 -9.71 5.48
N ASN A 90 8.61 -10.90 5.18
CA ASN A 90 8.02 -11.26 3.90
C ASN A 90 6.77 -12.13 4.10
N VAL A 91 6.06 -12.36 3.01
CA VAL A 91 4.95 -13.31 2.91
C VAL A 91 5.31 -14.32 1.85
N GLU A 92 5.35 -15.59 2.22
CA GLU A 92 5.55 -16.71 1.32
C GLU A 92 4.21 -17.04 0.66
N VAL A 93 4.20 -17.09 -0.67
CA VAL A 93 3.01 -17.31 -1.49
C VAL A 93 3.28 -18.37 -2.54
N ASP A 94 2.27 -19.17 -2.85
CA ASP A 94 2.24 -19.98 -4.06
C ASP A 94 1.73 -19.10 -5.23
N LEU A 95 2.65 -18.73 -6.13
CA LEU A 95 2.39 -17.88 -7.27
C LEU A 95 2.14 -18.70 -8.54
N LYS A 96 0.87 -18.79 -8.97
CA LYS A 96 0.49 -19.44 -10.23
C LYS A 96 0.45 -18.39 -11.34
N THR A 97 1.14 -18.65 -12.45
CA THR A 97 1.16 -17.78 -13.63
C THR A 97 0.67 -18.52 -14.88
N ASN A 98 0.61 -17.81 -16.00
CA ASN A 98 0.29 -18.41 -17.30
C ASN A 98 1.39 -19.32 -17.83
N ALA A 99 2.66 -19.03 -17.50
CA ALA A 99 3.82 -19.80 -17.90
C ALA A 99 4.07 -20.97 -16.93
N ASN A 100 3.91 -20.75 -15.62
CA ASN A 100 3.93 -21.79 -14.60
C ASN A 100 2.54 -21.93 -13.95
N PRO A 101 1.66 -22.80 -14.49
CA PRO A 101 0.30 -22.97 -13.98
C PRO A 101 0.23 -23.83 -12.71
N ASN A 102 1.29 -24.58 -12.39
CA ASN A 102 1.33 -25.47 -11.24
C ASN A 102 1.64 -24.73 -9.93
N GLY A 103 2.29 -23.57 -10.03
CA GLY A 103 2.68 -22.76 -8.88
C GLY A 103 4.18 -22.80 -8.59
N GLU A 104 4.61 -21.88 -7.75
CA GLU A 104 5.99 -21.71 -7.31
C GLU A 104 5.97 -20.91 -6.00
N LEU A 105 6.67 -21.41 -4.98
CA LEU A 105 6.78 -20.71 -3.71
C LEU A 105 7.77 -19.54 -3.85
N VAL A 106 7.25 -18.33 -3.74
CA VAL A 106 8.02 -17.09 -3.83
C VAL A 106 7.71 -16.18 -2.64
N GLU A 107 8.59 -15.21 -2.40
CA GLU A 107 8.42 -14.24 -1.31
C GLU A 107 7.95 -12.88 -1.84
N LEU A 108 6.90 -12.35 -1.23
CA LEU A 108 6.41 -10.98 -1.41
C LEU A 108 6.76 -10.09 -0.21
N SER A 109 6.83 -8.78 -0.42
CA SER A 109 6.91 -7.83 0.70
C SER A 109 5.64 -7.92 1.56
N LYS A 110 5.79 -8.13 2.88
CA LYS A 110 4.66 -8.15 3.83
C LYS A 110 3.87 -6.85 3.87
N ASP A 111 4.48 -5.76 3.42
CA ASP A 111 3.92 -4.42 3.40
C ASP A 111 3.46 -3.98 2.00
N MET A 112 3.51 -4.88 1.00
CA MET A 112 2.90 -4.68 -0.32
C MET A 112 1.41 -4.39 -0.17
N ILE A 113 0.96 -3.29 -0.78
CA ILE A 113 -0.41 -2.79 -0.71
C ILE A 113 -1.06 -2.95 -2.07
N CYS A 114 -2.20 -3.62 -2.13
CA CYS A 114 -2.99 -3.72 -3.36
C CYS A 114 -4.29 -2.94 -3.24
N TYR A 115 -4.77 -2.49 -4.39
CA TYR A 115 -5.89 -1.58 -4.57
C TYR A 115 -6.83 -2.11 -5.66
N GLY A 116 -8.09 -1.71 -5.60
CA GLY A 116 -9.06 -1.98 -6.68
C GLY A 116 -10.43 -1.35 -6.38
N LEU A 117 -11.27 -1.23 -7.39
CA LEU A 117 -12.62 -0.69 -7.27
C LEU A 117 -13.62 -1.81 -6.98
N GLY A 118 -14.19 -1.82 -5.78
CA GLY A 118 -15.25 -2.74 -5.37
C GLY A 118 -16.63 -2.07 -5.32
N SER A 119 -17.65 -2.84 -4.96
CA SER A 119 -19.05 -2.35 -4.86
C SER A 119 -19.29 -1.24 -3.83
N LEU A 120 -18.37 -1.05 -2.88
CA LEU A 120 -18.41 0.00 -1.87
C LEU A 120 -17.47 1.20 -2.19
N GLY A 121 -16.79 1.19 -3.35
CA GLY A 121 -15.77 2.16 -3.73
C GLY A 121 -14.35 1.58 -3.76
N ASN A 122 -13.34 2.44 -3.63
CA ASN A 122 -11.93 2.03 -3.66
C ASN A 122 -11.60 1.16 -2.44
N ALA A 123 -11.24 -0.10 -2.67
CA ALA A 123 -10.66 -1.00 -1.70
C ALA A 123 -9.13 -0.84 -1.64
N LYS A 124 -8.59 -0.94 -0.43
CA LYS A 124 -7.15 -1.01 -0.12
C LYS A 124 -6.92 -2.19 0.81
N PHE A 125 -5.95 -3.05 0.52
CA PHE A 125 -5.62 -4.20 1.35
C PHE A 125 -4.11 -4.50 1.32
N TYR A 126 -3.62 -5.15 2.37
CA TYR A 126 -2.23 -5.62 2.46
C TYR A 126 -2.18 -7.12 2.13
N ILE A 127 -1.10 -7.58 1.48
CA ILE A 127 -0.96 -9.00 1.13
C ILE A 127 -0.97 -9.93 2.36
N LYS A 128 -0.41 -9.49 3.49
CA LYS A 128 -0.46 -10.23 4.77
C LYS A 128 -1.86 -10.39 5.38
N ASN A 129 -2.87 -9.66 4.88
CA ASN A 129 -4.25 -9.68 5.38
C ASN A 129 -5.21 -10.46 4.45
N ILE A 130 -4.71 -11.03 3.36
CA ILE A 130 -5.52 -11.84 2.44
C ILE A 130 -5.06 -13.29 2.44
N LYS A 131 -5.98 -14.19 2.06
CA LYS A 131 -5.73 -15.61 1.88
C LYS A 131 -5.35 -15.92 0.43
N SER A 132 -6.12 -15.39 -0.53
CA SER A 132 -5.88 -15.61 -1.95
C SER A 132 -6.29 -14.41 -2.81
N ILE A 133 -5.57 -14.20 -3.91
CA ILE A 133 -5.96 -13.32 -5.02
C ILE A 133 -6.04 -14.17 -6.28
N TYR A 134 -7.12 -14.04 -7.05
CA TYR A 134 -7.26 -14.65 -8.38
C TYR A 134 -7.44 -13.54 -9.41
N ILE A 135 -6.69 -13.58 -10.50
CA ILE A 135 -6.86 -12.64 -11.62
C ILE A 135 -7.97 -13.19 -12.52
N LEU A 136 -9.06 -12.44 -12.62
CA LEU A 136 -10.18 -12.76 -13.48
C LEU A 136 -9.91 -12.17 -14.86
N LYS A 137 -9.54 -13.04 -15.79
CA LYS A 137 -9.42 -12.66 -17.20
C LYS A 137 -10.81 -12.38 -17.78
N PRO A 138 -10.93 -11.43 -18.72
CA PRO A 138 -12.11 -11.30 -19.58
C PRO A 138 -12.30 -12.55 -20.47
#